data_AF-A0A8S8ZFK9-F1
#
_entry.id   AF-A0A8S8ZFK9-F1
#
_cell.length_a   1.000
_cell.length_b   1.000
_cell.length_c   1.000
_cell.angle_alpha   90.00
_cell.angle_beta   90.00
_cell.angle_gamma   90.00
#
_symmetry.space_group_name_H-M   'P 1'
#
loop_
_entity.id
_entity.type
_entity.pdbx_description
1 polymer ?
#
loop_
_entity_poly.entity_id
_entity_poly.type
_entity_poly.pdbx_seq_one_letter_code
_entity_poly.pdbx_strand_id
1 'polypeptide(L)'
;MSFRIEKNPSKATAKRQSLLIRIEQFGSPGDPCRRWHQRSLTCKRLPDAGKCGEYVRYSRPCVSMDTDTELTVVLEERARVVQTKAEVLKNIQELAKKLAQLEQEQERLSAKSRELTERSMAELEALEAEERAEEQAQTLSQGQAAGVPNASVSSFDWSSLDVSDYPAAWLGSPAPLGDPGSSGGIPPTSQGNSNS
;
A
#
# COMPACT_ATOMS: atom_id res chain seq x y z
N MET A 1 47.47 -41.98 -40.66
CA MET A 1 46.66 -42.84 -39.77
C MET A 1 46.81 -42.31 -38.36
N SER A 2 45.74 -41.76 -37.76
CA SER A 2 45.79 -41.16 -36.42
C SER A 2 45.47 -42.21 -35.38
N PHE A 3 46.45 -42.55 -34.54
CA PHE A 3 46.25 -43.48 -33.42
C PHE A 3 45.52 -42.75 -32.29
N ARG A 4 44.21 -43.02 -32.13
CA ARG A 4 43.50 -42.62 -30.91
C ARG A 4 44.00 -43.48 -29.77
N ILE A 5 44.78 -42.88 -28.88
CA ILE A 5 45.17 -43.53 -27.62
C ILE A 5 43.91 -43.62 -26.76
N GLU A 6 43.33 -44.83 -26.66
CA GLU A 6 42.24 -45.11 -25.75
C GLU A 6 42.76 -45.02 -24.31
N LYS A 7 42.33 -43.97 -23.60
CA LYS A 7 42.65 -43.84 -22.18
C LYS A 7 41.82 -44.85 -21.41
N ASN A 8 42.49 -45.72 -20.66
CA ASN A 8 41.82 -46.67 -19.77
C ASN A 8 40.88 -45.94 -18.80
N PRO A 9 39.63 -46.41 -18.63
CA PRO A 9 38.69 -45.77 -17.73
C PRO A 9 39.21 -45.80 -16.30
N SER A 10 38.94 -44.74 -15.55
CA SER A 10 39.29 -44.68 -14.13
C SER A 10 38.61 -45.83 -13.34
N LYS A 11 39.22 -46.28 -12.24
CA LYS A 11 38.63 -47.28 -11.33
C LYS A 11 37.21 -46.89 -10.87
N ALA A 12 36.96 -45.59 -10.68
CA ALA A 12 35.64 -45.08 -10.30
C ALA A 12 34.61 -45.22 -11.43
N THR A 13 35.01 -44.95 -12.67
CA THR A 13 34.18 -45.14 -13.86
C THR A 13 33.83 -46.61 -14.08
N ALA A 14 34.82 -47.51 -13.96
CA ALA A 14 34.60 -48.95 -14.08
C ALA A 14 33.64 -49.49 -13.01
N LYS A 15 33.81 -49.09 -11.74
CA LYS A 15 32.88 -49.44 -10.65
C LYS A 15 31.47 -48.92 -10.88
N ARG A 16 31.32 -47.74 -11.47
CA ARG A 16 30.00 -47.17 -11.80
C ARG A 16 29.32 -47.96 -12.91
N GLN A 17 30.05 -48.30 -13.96
CA GLN A 17 29.53 -49.09 -15.08
C GLN A 17 29.10 -50.48 -14.61
N SER A 18 29.91 -51.15 -13.78
CA SER A 18 29.55 -52.46 -13.23
C SER A 18 28.31 -52.39 -12.33
N LEU A 19 28.19 -51.35 -11.49
CA LEU A 19 27.00 -51.12 -10.68
C LEU A 19 25.75 -50.87 -11.54
N LEU A 20 25.88 -50.10 -12.62
CA LEU A 20 24.79 -49.79 -13.52
C LEU A 20 24.27 -51.05 -14.23
N ILE A 21 25.17 -51.89 -14.75
CA ILE A 21 24.83 -53.20 -15.33
C ILE A 21 24.09 -54.07 -14.31
N ARG A 22 24.58 -54.11 -13.06
CA ARG A 22 23.94 -54.89 -12.00
C ARG A 22 22.54 -54.38 -11.66
N ILE A 23 22.32 -53.06 -11.65
CA ILE A 23 20.98 -52.46 -11.43
C ILE A 23 20.05 -52.74 -12.60
N GLU A 24 20.54 -52.71 -13.84
CA GLU A 24 19.71 -53.00 -15.01
C GLU A 24 19.26 -54.46 -15.06
N GLN A 25 20.14 -55.39 -14.66
CA GLN A 25 19.89 -56.83 -14.65
C GLN A 25 19.08 -57.30 -13.43
N PHE A 26 19.42 -56.82 -12.24
CA PHE A 26 18.88 -57.34 -10.97
C PHE A 26 18.11 -56.31 -10.15
N GLY A 27 18.00 -55.07 -10.61
CA GLY A 27 17.28 -54.02 -9.89
C GLY A 27 15.77 -54.22 -9.96
N SER A 28 15.11 -54.05 -8.82
CA SER A 28 13.66 -54.02 -8.71
C SER A 28 13.13 -52.59 -8.86
N PRO A 29 11.89 -52.41 -9.32
CA PRO A 29 11.22 -51.11 -9.23
C PRO A 29 11.08 -50.73 -7.76
N GLY A 30 11.57 -49.56 -7.40
CA GLY A 30 11.41 -48.97 -6.07
C GLY A 30 10.70 -47.62 -6.15
N ASP A 31 10.63 -46.93 -5.01
CA ASP A 31 9.97 -45.63 -4.93
C ASP A 31 10.57 -44.64 -5.95
N PRO A 32 9.71 -43.88 -6.64
CA PRO A 32 10.16 -42.98 -7.68
C PRO A 32 10.98 -41.83 -7.05
N CYS A 33 12.24 -41.73 -7.43
CA CYS A 33 13.02 -40.54 -7.13
C CYS A 33 12.50 -39.33 -7.93
N ARG A 34 12.70 -38.11 -7.41
CA ARG A 34 12.15 -36.85 -7.95
C ARG A 34 12.26 -36.71 -9.47
N ARG A 35 13.41 -37.05 -10.04
CA ARG A 35 13.68 -36.93 -11.48
C ARG A 35 12.95 -37.97 -12.34
N TRP A 36 12.74 -39.17 -11.82
CA TRP A 36 12.03 -40.24 -12.54
C TRP A 36 10.52 -40.03 -12.46
N HIS A 37 10.02 -39.56 -11.32
CA HIS A 37 8.63 -39.12 -11.18
C HIS A 37 8.26 -38.05 -12.24
N GLN A 38 9.09 -37.02 -12.38
CA GLN A 38 8.88 -35.95 -13.38
C GLN A 38 8.89 -36.41 -14.84
N ARG A 39 9.54 -37.54 -15.14
CA ARG A 39 9.62 -38.10 -16.49
C ARG A 39 8.66 -39.28 -16.70
N SER A 40 7.85 -39.61 -15.70
CA SER A 40 6.96 -40.79 -15.70
C SER A 40 7.69 -42.09 -16.00
N LEU A 41 8.93 -42.21 -15.51
CA LEU A 41 9.74 -43.38 -15.76
C LEU A 41 9.87 -44.23 -14.47
N THR A 42 10.14 -45.54 -14.60
CA THR A 42 10.32 -46.46 -13.45
C THR A 42 11.74 -46.46 -12.85
N CYS A 43 11.85 -46.10 -11.58
CA CYS A 43 13.11 -46.09 -10.83
C CYS A 43 13.56 -47.51 -10.46
N LYS A 44 14.62 -48.04 -11.09
CA LYS A 44 15.22 -49.35 -10.73
C LYS A 44 16.37 -49.20 -9.75
N ARG A 45 16.35 -49.95 -8.65
CA ARG A 45 17.34 -49.90 -7.56
C ARG A 45 17.65 -51.32 -7.05
N LEU A 46 18.88 -51.55 -6.57
CA LEU A 46 19.23 -52.76 -5.81
C LEU A 46 18.92 -52.53 -4.32
N PRO A 47 18.53 -53.57 -3.55
CA PRO A 47 18.18 -53.43 -2.14
C PRO A 47 19.29 -52.74 -1.32
N ASP A 48 20.55 -53.11 -1.59
CA ASP A 48 21.71 -52.57 -0.85
C ASP A 48 22.29 -51.29 -1.46
N ALA A 49 21.90 -50.92 -2.68
CA ALA A 49 22.44 -49.73 -3.33
C ALA A 49 21.63 -48.52 -2.91
N GLY A 50 22.24 -47.51 -2.29
CA GLY A 50 21.57 -46.23 -1.94
C GLY A 50 21.05 -45.39 -3.12
N LYS A 51 21.22 -45.83 -4.37
CA LYS A 51 20.97 -45.03 -5.59
C LYS A 51 20.36 -45.89 -6.69
N CYS A 52 19.46 -45.31 -7.48
CA CYS A 52 18.95 -45.95 -8.69
C CYS A 52 19.91 -45.80 -9.88
N GLY A 53 19.72 -46.61 -10.93
CA GLY A 53 20.66 -46.75 -12.05
C GLY A 53 21.01 -45.42 -12.73
N GLU A 54 20.04 -44.51 -12.86
CA GLU A 54 20.27 -43.23 -13.53
C GLU A 54 21.07 -42.23 -12.67
N TYR A 55 20.84 -42.23 -11.37
CA TYR A 55 21.64 -41.41 -10.46
C TYR A 55 23.07 -41.95 -10.33
N VAL A 56 23.24 -43.27 -10.46
CA VAL A 56 24.56 -43.89 -10.64
C VAL A 56 25.21 -43.40 -11.93
N ARG A 57 24.49 -43.38 -13.07
CA ARG A 57 24.96 -42.87 -14.37
C ARG A 57 25.51 -41.43 -14.25
N TYR A 58 24.77 -40.54 -13.61
CA TYR A 58 25.13 -39.13 -13.46
C TYR A 58 25.97 -38.77 -12.22
N SER A 59 26.35 -39.73 -11.37
CA SER A 59 27.02 -39.49 -10.08
C SER A 59 26.24 -38.61 -9.09
N ARG A 60 24.93 -38.44 -9.23
CA ARG A 60 24.15 -37.57 -8.35
C ARG A 60 23.61 -38.34 -7.13
N PRO A 61 23.34 -37.69 -6.00
CA PRO A 61 22.62 -38.32 -4.89
C PRO A 61 21.17 -38.58 -5.30
N CYS A 62 20.68 -39.79 -5.04
CA CYS A 62 19.28 -40.14 -5.27
C CYS A 62 18.45 -39.58 -4.11
N VAL A 63 17.64 -38.55 -4.38
CA VAL A 63 16.73 -37.99 -3.38
C VAL A 63 15.40 -38.72 -3.52
N SER A 64 15.02 -39.49 -2.51
CA SER A 64 13.67 -40.05 -2.41
C SER A 64 12.67 -38.91 -2.34
N MET A 65 11.53 -39.09 -2.98
CA MET A 65 10.39 -38.21 -2.77
C MET A 65 9.71 -38.70 -1.50
N ASP A 66 10.01 -38.07 -0.37
CA ASP A 66 9.22 -38.28 0.84
C ASP A 66 7.96 -37.43 0.68
N THR A 67 7.06 -37.89 -0.21
CA THR A 67 5.86 -37.16 -0.64
C THR A 67 4.99 -36.75 0.54
N ASP A 68 5.02 -37.52 1.62
CA ASP A 68 4.20 -37.30 2.79
C ASP A 68 4.67 -36.07 3.58
N THR A 69 5.98 -35.85 3.71
CA THR A 69 6.53 -34.68 4.42
C THR A 69 6.36 -33.40 3.62
N GLU A 70 6.55 -33.47 2.30
CA GLU A 70 6.28 -32.34 1.42
C GLU A 70 4.77 -31.99 1.41
N LEU A 71 3.89 -33.00 1.41
CA LEU A 71 2.45 -32.79 1.47
C LEU A 71 2.02 -32.15 2.79
N THR A 72 2.55 -32.60 3.94
CA THR A 72 2.22 -31.98 5.23
C THR A 72 2.63 -30.51 5.27
N VAL A 73 3.84 -30.19 4.79
CA VAL A 73 4.30 -28.79 4.71
C VAL A 73 3.38 -27.95 3.81
N VAL A 74 2.97 -28.49 2.65
CA VAL A 74 2.05 -27.80 1.74
C VAL A 74 0.67 -27.60 2.38
N LEU A 75 0.17 -28.57 3.14
CA LEU A 75 -1.12 -28.45 3.83
C LEU A 75 -1.07 -27.43 4.97
N GLU A 76 0.01 -27.40 5.74
CA GLU A 76 0.24 -26.41 6.80
C GLU A 76 0.34 -24.99 6.23
N GLU A 77 1.14 -24.79 5.19
CA GLU A 77 1.24 -23.51 4.50
C GLU A 77 -0.11 -23.08 3.90
N ARG A 78 -0.87 -24.02 3.32
CA ARG A 78 -2.23 -23.73 2.84
C ARG A 78 -3.15 -23.28 3.98
N ALA A 79 -3.11 -23.96 5.14
CA ALA A 79 -3.91 -23.59 6.30
C ALA A 79 -3.53 -22.19 6.81
N ARG A 80 -2.23 -21.89 6.88
CA ARG A 80 -1.72 -20.57 7.24
C ARG A 80 -2.21 -19.48 6.28
N VAL A 81 -2.14 -19.71 4.97
CA VAL A 81 -2.64 -18.77 3.95
C VAL A 81 -4.14 -18.54 4.07
N VAL A 82 -4.92 -19.58 4.40
CA VAL A 82 -6.37 -19.43 4.62
C VAL A 82 -6.65 -18.58 5.86
N GLN A 83 -5.90 -18.76 6.93
CA GLN A 83 -6.04 -17.94 8.15
C GLN A 83 -5.69 -16.47 7.90
N THR A 84 -4.56 -16.20 7.24
CA THR A 84 -4.16 -14.81 6.91
C THR A 84 -5.15 -14.14 5.98
N LYS A 85 -5.72 -14.89 5.00
CA LYS A 85 -6.79 -14.36 4.14
C LYS A 85 -8.03 -13.97 4.94
N ALA A 86 -8.44 -14.78 5.92
CA ALA A 86 -9.59 -14.48 6.76
C ALA A 86 -9.38 -13.22 7.61
N GLU A 87 -8.18 -13.05 8.16
CA GLU A 87 -7.80 -11.85 8.92
C GLU A 87 -7.79 -10.58 8.05
N VAL A 88 -7.22 -10.66 6.85
CA VAL A 88 -7.24 -9.54 5.89
C VAL A 88 -8.67 -9.15 5.51
N LEU A 89 -9.56 -10.12 5.29
CA LEU A 89 -10.96 -9.84 4.99
C LEU A 89 -11.67 -9.14 6.16
N LYS A 90 -11.37 -9.53 7.39
CA LYS A 90 -11.90 -8.85 8.59
C LYS A 90 -11.41 -7.40 8.65
N ASN A 91 -10.13 -7.15 8.41
CA ASN A 91 -9.56 -5.80 8.39
C ASN A 91 -10.20 -4.92 7.30
N ILE A 92 -10.44 -5.48 6.11
CA ILE A 92 -11.15 -4.76 5.03
C ILE A 92 -12.57 -4.38 5.46
N GLN A 93 -13.30 -5.28 6.12
CA GLN A 93 -14.64 -4.98 6.63
C GLN A 93 -14.63 -3.87 7.69
N GLU A 94 -13.64 -3.87 8.60
CA GLU A 94 -13.49 -2.81 9.60
C GLU A 94 -13.15 -1.46 8.97
N LEU A 95 -12.27 -1.43 7.97
CA LEU A 95 -11.96 -0.22 7.21
C LEU A 95 -13.17 0.30 6.43
N ALA A 96 -13.96 -0.58 5.82
CA ALA A 96 -15.18 -0.19 5.12
C ALA A 96 -16.21 0.45 6.07
N LYS A 97 -16.34 -0.07 7.30
CA LYS A 97 -17.21 0.54 8.33
C LYS A 97 -16.73 1.93 8.73
N LYS A 98 -15.41 2.11 8.93
CA LYS A 98 -14.82 3.41 9.25
C LYS A 98 -15.02 4.42 8.12
N LEU A 99 -14.87 3.98 6.87
CA LEU A 99 -15.14 4.82 5.70
C LEU A 99 -16.59 5.32 5.71
N ALA A 100 -17.56 4.41 5.88
CA ALA A 100 -18.98 4.77 5.92
C ALA A 100 -19.32 5.76 7.05
N GLN A 101 -18.67 5.62 8.23
CA GLN A 101 -18.82 6.57 9.33
C GLN A 101 -18.28 7.96 8.96
N LEU A 102 -17.10 8.03 8.32
CA LEU A 102 -16.51 9.30 7.88
C LEU A 102 -17.36 9.97 6.80
N GLU A 103 -17.92 9.22 5.85
CA GLU A 103 -18.84 9.74 4.84
C GLU A 103 -20.10 10.33 5.49
N GLN A 104 -20.68 9.64 6.47
CA GLN A 104 -21.82 10.14 7.23
C GLN A 104 -21.48 11.43 8.02
N GLU A 105 -20.30 11.48 8.64
CA GLU A 105 -19.84 12.67 9.34
C GLU A 105 -19.62 13.84 8.38
N GLN A 106 -19.05 13.59 7.20
CA GLN A 106 -18.86 14.58 6.15
C GLN A 106 -20.21 15.15 5.68
N GLU A 107 -21.19 14.29 5.42
CA GLU A 107 -22.54 14.72 5.02
C GLU A 107 -23.23 15.53 6.11
N ARG A 108 -23.10 15.12 7.38
CA ARG A 108 -23.64 15.87 8.51
C ARG A 108 -22.99 17.25 8.64
N LEU A 109 -21.67 17.33 8.45
CA LEU A 109 -20.94 18.60 8.51
C LEU A 109 -21.29 19.51 7.33
N SER A 110 -21.47 18.97 6.13
CA SER A 110 -21.87 19.75 4.95
C SER A 110 -23.30 20.27 5.06
N ALA A 111 -24.22 19.47 5.61
CA ALA A 111 -25.57 19.91 5.93
C ALA A 111 -25.56 21.05 6.97
N LYS A 112 -24.76 20.90 8.03
CA LYS A 112 -24.61 21.94 9.07
C LYS A 112 -23.97 23.21 8.51
N SER A 113 -22.95 23.11 7.65
CA SER A 113 -22.33 24.29 7.05
C SER A 113 -23.34 25.03 6.18
N ARG A 114 -24.14 24.30 5.41
CA ARG A 114 -25.20 24.89 4.59
C ARG A 114 -26.26 25.59 5.45
N GLU A 115 -26.72 24.98 6.53
CA GLU A 115 -27.67 25.62 7.46
C GLU A 115 -27.12 26.93 8.03
N LEU A 116 -25.84 26.95 8.44
CA LEU A 116 -25.20 28.14 8.97
C LEU A 116 -25.07 29.25 7.91
N THR A 117 -24.74 28.89 6.67
CA THR A 117 -24.71 29.85 5.57
C THR A 117 -26.10 30.42 5.28
N GLU A 118 -27.14 29.58 5.24
CA GLU A 118 -28.52 30.02 5.04
C GLU A 118 -28.99 30.95 6.16
N ARG A 119 -28.69 30.63 7.44
CA ARG A 119 -28.99 31.51 8.58
C ARG A 119 -28.24 32.84 8.50
N SER A 120 -26.96 32.81 8.15
CA SER A 120 -26.15 34.03 8.01
C SER A 120 -26.66 34.93 6.89
N MET A 121 -27.09 34.37 5.77
CA MET A 121 -27.68 35.14 4.68
C MET A 121 -29.02 35.77 5.08
N ALA A 122 -29.88 35.01 5.77
CA ALA A 122 -31.16 35.54 6.26
C ALA A 122 -30.97 36.67 7.31
N GLU A 123 -29.93 36.57 8.15
CA GLU A 123 -29.57 37.64 9.10
C GLU A 123 -29.08 38.90 8.38
N LEU A 124 -28.25 38.76 7.34
CA LEU A 124 -27.82 39.89 6.51
C LEU A 124 -29.00 40.55 5.80
N GLU A 125 -29.90 39.77 5.20
CA GLU A 125 -31.11 40.30 4.55
C GLU A 125 -32.03 41.05 5.53
N ALA A 126 -32.12 40.59 6.78
CA ALA A 126 -32.89 41.26 7.83
C ALA A 126 -32.26 42.60 8.23
N LEU A 127 -30.94 42.65 8.41
CA LEU A 127 -30.20 43.89 8.70
C LEU A 127 -30.31 44.90 7.56
N GLU A 128 -30.16 44.46 6.31
CA GLU A 128 -30.35 45.33 5.13
C GLU A 128 -31.79 45.87 5.01
N ALA A 129 -32.79 45.11 5.47
CA ALA A 129 -34.17 45.58 5.50
C ALA A 129 -34.42 46.60 6.61
N GLU A 130 -33.79 46.42 7.78
CA GLU A 130 -33.83 47.38 8.89
C GLU A 130 -33.14 48.69 8.51
N GLU A 131 -31.94 48.64 7.93
CA GLU A 131 -31.21 49.82 7.45
C GLU A 131 -32.05 50.63 6.45
N ARG A 132 -32.67 49.97 5.46
CA ARG A 132 -33.57 50.64 4.50
C ARG A 132 -34.79 51.28 5.17
N ALA A 133 -35.32 50.69 6.23
CA ALA A 133 -36.44 51.26 6.98
C ALA A 133 -36.01 52.49 7.78
N GLU A 134 -34.83 52.46 8.39
CA GLU A 134 -34.24 53.60 9.10
C GLU A 134 -33.93 54.77 8.16
N GLU A 135 -33.33 54.51 7.00
CA GLU A 135 -33.08 55.54 5.97
C GLU A 135 -34.37 56.23 5.51
N GLN A 136 -35.45 55.45 5.32
CA GLN A 136 -36.77 56.00 4.99
C GLN A 136 -37.36 56.85 6.12
N ALA A 137 -37.19 56.43 7.38
CA ALA A 137 -37.63 57.22 8.53
C ALA A 137 -36.81 58.52 8.71
N GLN A 138 -35.50 58.48 8.44
CA GLN A 138 -34.62 59.64 8.51
C GLN A 138 -34.91 60.66 7.39
N THR A 139 -35.18 60.20 6.17
CA THR A 139 -35.55 61.09 5.06
C THR A 139 -36.89 61.79 5.29
N LEU A 140 -37.88 61.10 5.88
CA LEU A 140 -39.16 61.71 6.26
C LEU A 140 -39.01 62.73 7.41
N SER A 141 -38.10 62.50 8.36
CA SER A 141 -37.87 63.42 9.48
C SER A 141 -36.99 64.63 9.11
N GLN A 142 -36.03 64.49 8.18
CA GLN A 142 -35.27 65.63 7.64
C GLN A 142 -36.12 66.55 6.75
N GLY A 143 -37.22 66.07 6.17
CA GLY A 143 -38.19 66.91 5.45
C GLY A 143 -38.91 67.95 6.32
N GLN A 144 -38.83 67.85 7.66
CA GLN A 144 -39.40 68.81 8.61
C GLN A 144 -38.36 69.64 9.39
N ALA A 145 -37.06 69.34 9.26
CA ALA A 145 -35.99 70.05 9.96
C ALA A 145 -35.06 70.77 8.98
N ALA A 146 -35.61 71.71 8.20
CA ALA A 146 -34.81 72.72 7.51
C ALA A 146 -34.26 73.72 8.55
N GLY A 147 -33.06 73.45 9.07
CA GLY A 147 -32.23 74.47 9.72
C GLY A 147 -31.57 74.05 11.01
N VAL A 148 -30.52 73.22 10.96
CA VAL A 148 -29.46 73.22 11.98
C VAL A 148 -28.11 73.00 11.28
N PRO A 149 -27.08 73.83 11.52
CA PRO A 149 -25.80 73.74 10.83
C PRO A 149 -24.97 72.54 11.34
N ASN A 150 -24.70 71.64 10.40
CA ASN A 150 -23.53 70.78 10.24
C ASN A 150 -22.55 70.72 11.44
N ALA A 151 -22.78 69.78 12.36
CA ALA A 151 -21.76 69.38 13.33
C ALA A 151 -20.81 68.39 12.66
N SER A 152 -19.58 68.85 12.43
CA SER A 152 -18.39 68.10 12.01
C SER A 152 -18.30 66.75 12.74
N VAL A 153 -18.66 65.66 12.05
CA VAL A 153 -18.33 64.30 12.47
C VAL A 153 -16.84 64.13 12.28
N SER A 154 -16.10 63.89 13.37
CA SER A 154 -14.66 63.71 13.31
C SER A 154 -14.32 62.55 12.39
N SER A 155 -13.61 62.85 11.29
CA SER A 155 -13.01 61.87 10.39
C SER A 155 -12.22 60.85 11.22
N PHE A 156 -12.79 59.67 11.38
CA PHE A 156 -12.12 58.54 12.01
C PHE A 156 -10.99 58.09 11.07
N ASP A 157 -9.75 58.33 11.48
CA ASP A 157 -8.56 58.03 10.68
C ASP A 157 -8.23 56.54 10.77
N TRP A 158 -8.68 55.78 9.76
CA TRP A 158 -8.38 54.35 9.61
C TRP A 158 -6.89 54.05 9.45
N SER A 159 -6.05 55.06 9.21
CA SER A 159 -4.59 54.93 9.08
C SER A 159 -3.89 54.63 10.42
N SER A 160 -4.59 54.76 11.55
CA SER A 160 -4.07 54.45 12.89
C SER A 160 -4.25 52.98 13.31
N LEU A 161 -4.87 52.13 12.48
CA LEU A 161 -4.90 50.69 12.71
C LEU A 161 -3.56 50.09 12.26
N ASP A 162 -2.62 50.03 13.19
CA ASP A 162 -1.35 49.32 13.02
C ASP A 162 -1.62 47.82 12.92
N VAL A 163 -1.58 47.29 11.70
CA VAL A 163 -1.76 45.86 11.38
C VAL A 163 -0.59 45.02 11.91
N SER A 164 0.47 45.63 12.42
CA SER A 164 1.68 44.94 12.89
C SER A 164 1.50 44.15 14.20
N ASP A 165 0.42 44.39 14.94
CA ASP A 165 0.12 43.68 16.21
C ASP A 165 -0.84 42.49 16.03
N TYR A 166 -1.25 42.17 14.80
CA TYR A 166 -2.04 40.96 14.57
C TYR A 166 -1.14 39.71 14.65
N PRO A 167 -1.51 38.69 15.45
CA PRO A 167 -0.73 37.48 15.54
C PRO A 167 -0.66 36.80 14.16
N ALA A 168 0.57 36.56 13.69
CA ALA A 168 0.89 35.97 12.39
C ALA A 168 0.20 34.62 12.09
N ALA A 169 -0.50 34.03 13.07
CA ALA A 169 -1.33 32.85 12.90
C ALA A 169 -2.63 33.10 12.09
N TRP A 170 -3.10 34.35 11.99
CA TRP A 170 -4.33 34.71 11.24
C TRP A 170 -4.06 35.16 9.81
N LEU A 171 -2.87 35.70 9.56
CA LEU A 171 -2.35 35.94 8.22
C LEU A 171 -1.84 34.60 7.69
N GLY A 172 -2.77 33.78 7.21
CA GLY A 172 -2.48 32.51 6.56
C GLY A 172 -1.23 32.66 5.68
N SER A 173 -0.24 31.79 5.91
CA SER A 173 1.06 31.90 5.25
C SER A 173 0.86 32.16 3.76
N PRO A 174 1.50 33.18 3.16
CA PRO A 174 1.44 33.36 1.73
C PRO A 174 1.94 32.05 1.11
N ALA A 175 1.05 31.37 0.40
CA ALA A 175 1.42 30.19 -0.36
C ALA A 175 2.61 30.59 -1.23
N PRO A 176 3.71 29.82 -1.24
CA PRO A 176 4.86 30.16 -2.06
C PRO A 176 4.35 30.24 -3.50
N LEU A 177 4.51 31.42 -4.11
CA LEU A 177 4.23 31.67 -5.51
C LEU A 177 4.99 30.58 -6.29
N GLY A 178 4.25 29.61 -6.81
CA GLY A 178 4.82 28.49 -7.52
C GLY A 178 5.57 29.01 -8.74
N ASP A 179 6.87 28.76 -8.80
CA ASP A 179 7.63 28.82 -10.03
C ASP A 179 6.95 27.88 -11.06
N PRO A 180 6.59 28.37 -12.26
CA PRO A 180 6.08 27.51 -13.32
C PRO A 180 7.28 26.79 -13.95
N GLY A 181 7.72 25.72 -13.29
CA GLY A 181 8.71 24.82 -13.86
C GLY A 181 9.77 24.39 -12.85
N SER A 182 9.45 23.46 -11.96
CA SER A 182 10.48 22.61 -11.40
C SER A 182 9.92 21.25 -11.02
N SER A 183 10.40 20.27 -11.79
CA SER A 183 10.29 18.83 -11.64
C SER A 183 10.04 18.30 -10.23
N GLY A 184 9.10 17.35 -10.13
CA GLY A 184 8.84 16.57 -8.93
C GLY A 184 10.10 15.93 -8.36
N GLY A 185 10.50 16.42 -7.19
CA GLY A 185 11.47 15.77 -6.32
C GLY A 185 10.77 14.74 -5.44
N ILE A 186 11.11 13.47 -5.65
CA ILE A 186 10.75 12.34 -4.78
C ILE A 186 11.37 12.60 -3.40
N PRO A 187 10.64 12.46 -2.27
CA PRO A 187 11.24 12.62 -0.95
C PRO A 187 12.26 11.50 -0.68
N PRO A 188 13.39 11.79 0.00
CA PRO A 188 14.37 10.77 0.35
C PRO A 188 13.78 9.77 1.35
N THR A 189 13.93 8.48 1.05
CA THR A 189 13.60 7.39 1.98
C THR A 189 14.48 7.47 3.21
N SER A 190 13.82 7.68 4.35
CA SER A 190 14.32 7.48 5.71
C SER A 190 15.21 6.23 5.81
N GLN A 191 16.50 6.44 6.10
CA GLN A 191 17.38 5.40 6.59
C GLN A 191 17.04 5.12 8.06
N GLY A 192 16.43 3.96 8.30
CA GLY A 192 16.20 3.39 9.62
C GLY A 192 17.50 2.84 10.19
N ASN A 193 17.90 3.44 11.31
CA ASN A 193 19.01 3.08 12.18
C ASN A 193 18.90 1.62 12.67
N SER A 194 19.95 0.81 12.47
CA SER A 194 20.05 -0.53 13.06
C SER A 194 21.09 -0.50 14.19
N ASN A 195 20.62 -0.50 15.42
CA ASN A 195 21.42 -0.90 16.58
C ASN A 195 21.62 -2.43 16.52
N SER A 196 22.86 -2.88 16.40
CA SER A 196 23.43 -4.11 17.01
C SER A 196 24.92 -4.17 16.71
#